data_AF-A0A6J6WXV9-F1
#
_entry.id   AF-A0A6J6WXV9-F1
#
_cell.length_a   1.000
_cell.length_b   1.000
_cell.length_c   1.000
_cell.angle_alpha   90.00
_cell.angle_beta   90.00
_cell.angle_gamma   90.00
#
_symmetry.space_group_name_H-M   'P 1'
#
loop_
_entity.id
_entity.type
_entity.pdbx_description
1 polymer ?
#
loop_
_entity_poly.entity_id
_entity_poly.type
_entity_poly.pdbx_seq_one_letter_code
_entity_poly.pdbx_strand_id
1 'polypeptide(L)'
;MIRSKKLALALAFGLALSVAPATAATKSPTPTPKASVTKKAPVKKAPVKKPPVKKKKKKKNNNSKVSPSPSPKWPPAGFKTDPLGETKLYLKVPTAKEVVGILSAKSALSSRVESCKKFTCGAVLVASDMGCRWWQVTADVVGATSSKDRTLKTFGKITTSVPGSAGVKIVTVLLITTEPIGVGHIVSNISADCNQSDPPDLLPNTEYKAVSG
;
A
#
# COMPACT_ATOMS: atom_id res chain seq x y z
N MET A 1 -14.20 -48.12 -49.96
CA MET A 1 -15.52 -48.53 -49.45
C MET A 1 -15.77 -47.84 -48.11
N ILE A 2 -16.88 -47.09 -48.02
CA ILE A 2 -17.78 -46.91 -46.84
C ILE A 2 -17.15 -46.22 -45.60
N ARG A 3 -17.73 -45.23 -44.89
CA ARG A 3 -18.79 -44.21 -45.03
C ARG A 3 -18.96 -43.63 -43.60
N SER A 4 -19.31 -42.34 -43.49
CA SER A 4 -20.16 -41.77 -42.42
C SER A 4 -19.57 -41.64 -40.99
N LYS A 5 -19.98 -40.73 -40.10
CA LYS A 5 -20.92 -39.57 -40.10
C LYS A 5 -20.65 -38.81 -38.78
N LYS A 6 -20.98 -37.51 -38.77
CA LYS A 6 -21.02 -36.65 -37.58
C LYS A 6 -21.93 -37.23 -36.48
N LEU A 7 -21.58 -37.01 -35.22
CA LEU A 7 -22.54 -36.91 -34.12
C LEU A 7 -22.10 -35.82 -33.14
N ALA A 8 -22.92 -34.79 -33.06
CA ALA A 8 -22.91 -33.81 -32.00
C ALA A 8 -23.56 -34.42 -30.76
N LEU A 9 -23.05 -34.09 -29.57
CA LEU A 9 -23.78 -34.29 -28.33
C LEU A 9 -23.63 -33.02 -27.48
N ALA A 10 -24.68 -32.21 -27.50
CA ALA A 10 -24.89 -31.11 -26.56
C ALA A 10 -25.35 -31.71 -25.23
N LEU A 11 -24.67 -31.35 -24.14
CA LEU A 11 -25.12 -31.64 -22.78
C LEU A 11 -25.29 -30.31 -22.05
N ALA A 12 -26.56 -29.92 -21.91
CA ALA A 12 -27.02 -28.85 -21.06
C ALA A 12 -26.77 -29.22 -19.58
N PHE A 13 -26.18 -28.31 -18.81
CA PHE A 13 -26.11 -28.43 -17.36
C PHE A 13 -26.89 -27.28 -16.71
N GLY A 14 -27.72 -27.67 -15.75
CA GLY A 14 -28.86 -26.93 -15.24
C GLY A 14 -28.53 -25.66 -14.46
N LEU A 15 -29.50 -24.73 -14.53
CA LEU A 15 -29.69 -23.66 -13.56
C LEU A 15 -29.83 -24.26 -12.15
N ALA A 16 -29.00 -23.81 -11.21
CA ALA A 16 -29.25 -23.93 -9.78
C ALA A 16 -29.63 -22.55 -9.23
N LEU A 17 -30.88 -22.42 -8.77
CA LEU A 17 -31.37 -21.28 -8.01
C LEU A 17 -30.66 -21.22 -6.66
N SER A 18 -30.06 -20.06 -6.34
CA SER A 18 -29.66 -19.73 -4.96
C SER A 18 -30.78 -18.93 -4.29
N VAL A 19 -31.24 -19.48 -3.17
CA VAL A 19 -32.31 -18.97 -2.33
C VAL A 19 -31.73 -17.91 -1.38
N ALA A 20 -32.28 -16.70 -1.38
CA ALA A 20 -32.00 -15.69 -0.36
C ALA A 20 -32.92 -15.90 0.86
N PRO A 21 -32.44 -15.81 2.11
CA PRO A 21 -33.34 -15.65 3.24
C PRO A 21 -33.73 -14.17 3.40
N ALA A 22 -35.02 -13.93 3.24
CA ALA A 22 -35.71 -12.77 3.79
C ALA A 22 -35.71 -12.88 5.33
N THR A 23 -35.17 -11.87 6.02
CA THR A 23 -35.47 -11.64 7.43
C THR A 23 -36.49 -10.52 7.55
N ALA A 24 -37.60 -10.90 8.18
CA ALA A 24 -38.80 -10.12 8.33
C ALA A 24 -38.62 -8.95 9.30
N ALA A 25 -39.48 -7.95 9.06
CA ALA A 25 -39.72 -6.78 9.87
C ALA A 25 -40.18 -7.12 11.29
N THR A 26 -39.67 -6.39 12.30
CA THR A 26 -40.38 -6.23 13.58
C THR A 26 -40.22 -4.81 14.15
N LYS A 27 -41.26 -4.01 13.92
CA LYS A 27 -41.93 -3.08 14.85
C LYS A 27 -41.08 -2.03 15.59
N SER A 28 -41.13 -0.81 15.06
CA SER A 28 -41.33 0.40 15.89
C SER A 28 -42.63 0.27 16.70
N PRO A 29 -42.66 0.79 17.94
CA PRO A 29 -43.59 1.90 18.19
C PRO A 29 -42.98 2.97 19.10
N THR A 30 -42.98 4.21 18.62
CA THR A 30 -43.21 5.39 19.48
C THR A 30 -44.73 5.58 19.59
N PRO A 31 -45.26 5.78 20.80
CA PRO A 31 -45.99 7.03 21.07
C PRO A 31 -45.82 7.59 22.51
N THR A 32 -45.53 8.89 22.56
CA THR A 32 -45.86 9.91 23.59
C THR A 32 -47.29 9.77 24.15
N PRO A 33 -47.66 10.24 25.38
CA PRO A 33 -47.67 11.69 25.71
C PRO A 33 -47.65 12.13 27.21
N LYS A 34 -47.56 13.47 27.41
CA LYS A 34 -48.12 14.28 28.53
C LYS A 34 -47.48 14.12 29.92
N ALA A 35 -47.30 15.15 30.76
CA ALA A 35 -47.65 16.56 30.72
C ALA A 35 -46.92 17.31 31.84
N SER A 36 -46.85 18.63 31.66
CA SER A 36 -47.25 19.62 32.68
C SER A 36 -46.27 20.10 33.76
N VAL A 37 -45.75 21.30 33.50
CA VAL A 37 -45.83 22.52 34.34
C VAL A 37 -45.27 22.45 35.78
N THR A 38 -44.20 23.22 36.04
CA THR A 38 -44.31 24.35 36.99
C THR A 38 -43.27 25.43 36.73
N LYS A 39 -43.75 26.60 36.32
CA LYS A 39 -43.04 27.88 36.36
C LYS A 39 -42.89 28.32 37.82
N LYS A 40 -41.71 28.83 38.21
CA LYS A 40 -41.60 29.80 39.30
C LYS A 40 -40.49 30.80 38.97
N ALA A 41 -40.89 32.03 38.70
CA ALA A 41 -40.03 33.21 38.63
C ALA A 41 -40.12 33.98 39.98
N PRO A 42 -39.55 35.18 40.11
CA PRO A 42 -38.19 35.44 40.62
C PRO A 42 -38.21 36.22 41.95
N VAL A 43 -37.17 36.12 42.79
CA VAL A 43 -37.02 37.00 43.96
C VAL A 43 -35.76 37.85 43.85
N LYS A 44 -35.99 39.16 43.73
CA LYS A 44 -35.01 40.25 43.78
C LYS A 44 -34.35 40.32 45.16
N LYS A 45 -33.02 40.47 45.22
CA LYS A 45 -32.32 41.13 46.33
C LYS A 45 -31.33 42.16 45.77
N ALA A 46 -31.32 43.31 46.43
CA ALA A 46 -30.65 44.56 46.07
C ALA A 46 -29.11 44.52 46.30
N PRO A 47 -28.34 45.51 45.80
CA PRO A 47 -26.90 45.40 45.50
C PRO A 47 -26.00 45.83 46.66
N VAL A 48 -24.88 45.13 46.88
CA VAL A 48 -23.81 45.54 47.80
C VAL A 48 -22.50 45.73 47.04
N LYS A 49 -21.86 46.88 47.27
CA LYS A 49 -20.65 47.40 46.60
C LYS A 49 -19.37 46.65 46.99
N LYS A 50 -18.44 46.61 46.02
CA LYS A 50 -17.17 45.86 45.94
C LYS A 50 -16.04 46.42 46.83
N PRO A 51 -15.03 45.60 47.18
CA PRO A 51 -13.63 46.00 47.15
C PRO A 51 -12.93 45.55 45.84
N PRO A 52 -12.07 46.37 45.21
CA PRO A 52 -11.48 46.10 43.90
C PRO A 52 -10.28 45.14 44.01
N VAL A 53 -10.45 43.90 43.54
CA VAL A 53 -9.33 42.96 43.37
C VAL A 53 -8.50 43.37 42.15
N LYS A 54 -7.22 43.63 42.40
CA LYS A 54 -6.18 44.02 41.45
C LYS A 54 -6.23 43.15 40.18
N LYS A 55 -6.49 43.77 39.02
CA LYS A 55 -6.31 43.13 37.71
C LYS A 55 -4.82 42.80 37.53
N LYS A 56 -4.44 41.54 37.76
CA LYS A 56 -3.19 41.01 37.22
C LYS A 56 -3.26 41.15 35.69
N LYS A 57 -2.34 41.92 35.11
CA LYS A 57 -2.13 41.97 33.65
C LYS A 57 -2.03 40.53 33.17
N LYS A 58 -2.89 40.14 32.21
CA LYS A 58 -2.79 38.89 31.48
C LYS A 58 -1.34 38.77 31.01
N LYS A 59 -0.59 37.81 31.54
CA LYS A 59 0.66 37.36 30.95
C LYS A 59 0.30 37.01 29.52
N LYS A 60 0.74 37.81 28.54
CA LYS A 60 0.64 37.49 27.12
C LYS A 60 1.33 36.15 27.00
N ASN A 61 0.54 35.09 26.89
CA ASN A 61 1.03 33.81 26.46
C ASN A 61 1.48 34.05 25.02
N ASN A 62 2.77 34.36 24.85
CA ASN A 62 3.43 34.08 23.59
C ASN A 62 3.45 32.55 23.48
N ASN A 63 2.28 31.97 23.22
CA ASN A 63 2.18 30.74 22.48
C ASN A 63 2.63 31.16 21.08
N SER A 64 3.95 31.26 20.91
CA SER A 64 4.56 31.20 19.59
C SER A 64 4.02 29.90 19.03
N LYS A 65 2.96 30.02 18.24
CA LYS A 65 2.38 28.94 17.48
C LYS A 65 3.55 28.45 16.65
N VAL A 66 4.22 27.40 17.13
CA VAL A 66 5.25 26.70 16.37
C VAL A 66 4.54 26.40 15.07
N SER A 67 4.95 27.09 14.01
CA SER A 67 4.39 26.83 12.70
C SER A 67 4.54 25.33 12.51
N PRO A 68 3.47 24.59 12.18
CA PRO A 68 3.61 23.17 11.92
C PRO A 68 4.76 23.02 10.94
N SER A 69 5.71 22.13 11.25
CA SER A 69 6.84 21.86 10.37
C SER A 69 6.30 21.74 8.95
N PRO A 70 6.87 22.45 7.96
CA PRO A 70 6.36 22.39 6.60
C PRO A 70 6.25 20.92 6.20
N SER A 71 5.14 20.57 5.55
CA SER A 71 4.93 19.21 5.08
C SER A 71 6.15 18.79 4.25
N PRO A 72 6.67 17.57 4.46
CA PRO A 72 7.81 17.08 3.69
C PRO A 72 7.56 17.27 2.19
N LYS A 73 8.58 17.74 1.47
CA LYS A 73 8.48 17.92 0.02
C LYS A 73 8.20 16.56 -0.62
N TRP A 74 7.07 16.47 -1.33
CA TRP A 74 6.61 15.27 -2.01
C TRP A 74 6.81 15.39 -3.52
N PRO A 75 7.23 14.33 -4.23
CA PRO A 75 7.79 13.08 -3.69
C PRO A 75 9.12 13.31 -2.94
N PRO A 76 9.58 12.34 -2.12
CA PRO A 76 10.89 12.42 -1.50
C PRO A 76 11.99 12.53 -2.56
N ALA A 77 13.10 13.17 -2.19
CA ALA A 77 14.23 13.34 -3.10
C ALA A 77 14.77 11.98 -3.63
N GLY A 78 15.10 11.94 -4.92
CA GLY A 78 15.69 10.78 -5.58
C GLY A 78 14.69 9.75 -6.11
N PHE A 79 13.38 10.02 -6.02
CA PHE A 79 12.38 9.26 -6.77
C PHE A 79 12.30 9.76 -8.21
N LYS A 80 12.30 8.80 -9.14
CA LYS A 80 12.01 9.02 -10.56
C LYS A 80 10.50 8.95 -10.76
N THR A 81 9.98 9.82 -11.63
CA THR A 81 8.62 9.75 -12.15
C THR A 81 8.63 9.17 -13.56
N ASP A 82 7.46 8.79 -14.07
CA ASP A 82 7.32 8.56 -15.50
C ASP A 82 7.78 9.81 -16.29
N PRO A 83 8.32 9.64 -17.52
CA PRO A 83 8.89 10.75 -18.30
C PRO A 83 7.92 11.91 -18.55
N LEU A 84 6.60 11.63 -18.56
CA LEU A 84 5.56 12.62 -18.80
C LEU A 84 5.04 13.24 -17.48
N GLY A 85 5.36 12.64 -16.33
CA GLY A 85 4.90 13.04 -15.01
C GLY A 85 3.38 12.94 -14.83
N GLU A 86 2.72 12.16 -15.68
CA GLU A 86 1.26 12.07 -15.78
C GLU A 86 0.70 11.05 -14.81
N THR A 87 1.41 9.93 -14.60
CA THR A 87 0.92 8.82 -13.77
C THR A 87 0.99 9.09 -12.27
N LYS A 88 1.75 10.14 -11.88
CA LYS A 88 2.03 10.47 -10.47
C LYS A 88 2.54 9.25 -9.68
N LEU A 89 3.27 8.38 -10.37
CA LEU A 89 3.97 7.23 -9.81
C LEU A 89 5.43 7.59 -9.61
N TYR A 90 5.95 7.15 -8.48
CA TYR A 90 7.30 7.47 -8.03
C TYR A 90 8.03 6.17 -7.73
N LEU A 91 9.21 6.01 -8.30
CA LEU A 91 10.06 4.85 -8.11
C LEU A 91 11.48 5.28 -7.74
N LYS A 92 12.04 4.66 -6.70
CA LYS A 92 13.45 4.80 -6.33
C LYS A 92 14.05 3.42 -6.06
N VAL A 93 15.18 3.13 -6.68
CA VAL A 93 16.02 2.02 -6.26
C VAL A 93 16.88 2.53 -5.09
N PRO A 94 16.68 2.01 -3.86
CA PRO A 94 17.49 2.40 -2.70
C PRO A 94 18.95 1.96 -2.89
N THR A 95 19.86 2.73 -2.31
CA THR A 95 21.27 2.37 -2.18
C THR A 95 21.43 1.21 -1.19
N ALA A 96 22.55 0.47 -1.26
CA ALA A 96 22.82 -0.63 -0.33
C ALA A 96 22.70 -0.21 1.15
N LYS A 97 23.16 1.00 1.50
CA LYS A 97 23.05 1.55 2.86
C LYS A 97 21.59 1.79 3.27
N GLU A 98 20.79 2.37 2.38
CA GLU A 98 19.35 2.59 2.61
C GLU A 98 18.62 1.25 2.75
N VAL A 99 18.93 0.27 1.90
CA VAL A 99 18.35 -1.09 1.98
C VAL A 99 18.63 -1.72 3.33
N VAL A 100 19.89 -1.72 3.79
CA VAL A 100 20.24 -2.28 5.11
C VAL A 100 19.46 -1.59 6.22
N GLY A 101 19.38 -0.24 6.21
CA GLY A 101 18.61 0.50 7.20
C GLY A 101 17.11 0.15 7.19
N ILE A 102 16.50 0.03 6.01
CA ILE A 102 15.08 -0.34 5.86
C ILE A 102 14.82 -1.77 6.33
N LEU A 103 15.72 -2.70 5.99
CA LEU A 103 15.61 -4.10 6.39
C LEU A 103 15.80 -4.27 7.90
N SER A 104 16.78 -3.59 8.50
CA SER A 104 17.02 -3.61 9.94
C SER A 104 15.85 -3.03 10.75
N ALA A 105 15.13 -2.05 10.19
CA ALA A 105 13.96 -1.45 10.83
C ALA A 105 12.68 -2.32 10.73
N LYS A 106 12.66 -3.35 9.88
CA LYS A 106 11.49 -4.19 9.62
C LYS A 106 11.78 -5.66 9.95
N SER A 107 11.70 -6.01 11.23
CA SER A 107 11.86 -7.39 11.71
C SER A 107 10.92 -8.41 11.04
N ALA A 108 9.73 -7.98 10.59
CA ALA A 108 8.80 -8.80 9.81
C ALA A 108 9.31 -9.20 8.41
N LEU A 109 10.43 -8.62 7.96
CA LEU A 109 11.11 -8.98 6.71
C LEU A 109 12.31 -9.91 6.94
N SER A 110 12.71 -10.18 8.20
CA SER A 110 13.94 -10.91 8.49
C SER A 110 14.02 -12.30 7.84
N SER A 111 12.93 -13.07 7.84
CA SER A 111 12.91 -14.40 7.18
C SER A 111 13.10 -14.31 5.66
N ARG A 112 12.61 -13.23 5.05
CA ARG A 112 12.76 -12.92 3.62
C ARG A 112 14.18 -12.43 3.30
N VAL A 113 14.79 -11.68 4.22
CA VAL A 113 16.19 -11.22 4.09
C VAL A 113 17.18 -12.38 4.18
N GLU A 114 16.88 -13.44 4.95
CA GLU A 114 17.73 -14.64 4.97
C GLU A 114 17.84 -15.30 3.60
N SER A 115 16.76 -15.33 2.80
CA SER A 115 16.81 -15.82 1.42
C SER A 115 17.77 -15.00 0.55
N CYS A 116 17.93 -13.71 0.82
CA CYS A 116 18.86 -12.83 0.11
C CYS A 116 20.34 -13.07 0.42
N LYS A 117 20.66 -13.99 1.35
CA LYS A 117 22.02 -14.50 1.53
C LYS A 117 22.37 -15.62 0.55
N LYS A 118 21.35 -16.25 -0.06
CA LYS A 118 21.49 -17.39 -0.97
C LYS A 118 21.14 -17.02 -2.41
N PHE A 119 20.13 -16.18 -2.56
CA PHE A 119 19.58 -15.78 -3.84
C PHE A 119 19.79 -14.30 -4.12
N THR A 120 19.80 -13.96 -5.40
CA THR A 120 19.89 -12.58 -5.87
C THR A 120 18.63 -11.84 -5.47
N CYS A 121 18.79 -10.71 -4.76
CA CYS A 121 17.70 -9.88 -4.32
C CYS A 121 17.85 -8.43 -4.79
N GLY A 122 16.71 -7.77 -4.89
CA GLY A 122 16.58 -6.34 -5.09
C GLY A 122 15.60 -5.72 -4.11
N ALA A 123 15.61 -4.40 -4.03
CA ALA A 123 14.61 -3.64 -3.31
C ALA A 123 14.21 -2.44 -4.16
N VAL A 124 12.95 -2.03 -4.06
CA VAL A 124 12.41 -0.87 -4.76
C VAL A 124 11.52 -0.11 -3.80
N LEU A 125 11.65 1.20 -3.78
CA LEU A 125 10.74 2.09 -3.10
C LEU A 125 9.76 2.63 -4.13
N VAL A 126 8.48 2.40 -3.90
CA VAL A 126 7.39 2.87 -4.75
C VAL A 126 6.45 3.78 -3.97
N ALA A 127 5.86 4.75 -4.64
CA ALA A 127 4.82 5.58 -4.09
C ALA A 127 3.92 6.14 -5.20
N SER A 128 2.71 6.55 -4.85
CA SER A 128 1.80 7.25 -5.75
C SER A 128 1.11 8.40 -5.03
N ASP A 129 0.69 9.43 -5.76
CA ASP A 129 -0.10 10.52 -5.17
C ASP A 129 -1.46 10.04 -4.65
N MET A 130 -2.08 9.12 -5.40
CA MET A 130 -3.48 8.71 -5.18
C MET A 130 -3.62 7.45 -4.32
N GLY A 131 -2.56 6.66 -4.20
CA GLY A 131 -2.60 5.31 -3.64
C GLY A 131 -2.91 4.26 -4.69
N CYS A 132 -2.72 3.00 -4.32
CA CYS A 132 -2.93 1.84 -5.19
C CYS A 132 -3.69 0.78 -4.41
N ARG A 133 -4.56 0.02 -5.09
CA ARG A 133 -5.18 -1.17 -4.49
C ARG A 133 -4.15 -2.28 -4.30
N TRP A 134 -3.20 -2.39 -5.23
CA TRP A 134 -2.02 -3.24 -5.11
C TRP A 134 -0.90 -2.76 -6.02
N TRP A 135 0.32 -3.21 -5.73
CA TRP A 135 1.50 -2.89 -6.51
C TRP A 135 2.02 -4.13 -7.22
N GLN A 136 2.39 -3.98 -8.48
CA GLN A 136 3.19 -4.96 -9.20
C GLN A 136 4.55 -4.36 -9.51
N VAL A 137 5.63 -5.09 -9.26
CA VAL A 137 6.98 -4.67 -9.63
C VAL A 137 7.59 -5.77 -10.47
N THR A 138 8.09 -5.41 -11.65
CA THR A 138 8.81 -6.35 -12.52
C THR A 138 10.26 -5.94 -12.66
N ALA A 139 11.15 -6.91 -12.83
CA ALA A 139 12.56 -6.65 -13.02
C ALA A 139 13.26 -7.83 -13.68
N ASP A 140 14.49 -7.59 -14.15
CA ASP A 140 15.37 -8.58 -14.75
C ASP A 140 16.53 -8.89 -13.81
N VAL A 141 16.89 -10.17 -13.69
CA VAL A 141 18.14 -10.59 -13.06
C VAL A 141 19.21 -10.66 -14.13
N VAL A 142 20.22 -9.82 -14.01
CA VAL A 142 21.32 -9.74 -14.98
C VAL A 142 22.65 -9.88 -14.25
N GLY A 143 23.66 -10.43 -14.91
CA GLY A 143 24.99 -10.58 -14.31
C GLY A 143 26.01 -11.13 -15.30
N ALA A 144 27.25 -11.32 -14.84
CA ALA A 144 28.29 -11.92 -15.66
C ALA A 144 28.07 -13.43 -15.81
N THR A 145 28.35 -13.98 -16.99
CA THR A 145 28.28 -15.44 -17.25
C THR A 145 29.21 -16.22 -16.30
N SER A 146 30.40 -15.70 -16.00
CA SER A 146 31.29 -16.26 -14.98
C SER A 146 32.33 -15.24 -14.50
N SER A 147 33.22 -15.66 -13.60
CA SER A 147 34.36 -14.83 -13.19
C SER A 147 35.37 -14.58 -14.32
N LYS A 148 35.48 -15.51 -15.27
CA LYS A 148 36.38 -15.46 -16.44
C LYS A 148 35.71 -14.81 -17.66
N ASP A 149 34.41 -15.05 -17.83
CA ASP A 149 33.59 -14.47 -18.88
C ASP A 149 32.65 -13.41 -18.29
N ARG A 150 33.03 -12.14 -18.47
CA ARG A 150 32.31 -10.98 -17.94
C ARG A 150 31.19 -10.49 -18.85
N THR A 151 30.82 -11.24 -19.88
CA THR A 151 29.64 -10.93 -20.70
C THR A 151 28.39 -10.86 -19.83
N LEU A 152 27.61 -9.79 -19.99
CA LEU A 152 26.35 -9.61 -19.27
C LEU A 152 25.27 -10.47 -19.92
N LYS A 153 24.65 -11.33 -19.12
CA LYS A 153 23.52 -12.19 -19.49
C LYS A 153 22.33 -11.92 -18.56
N THR A 154 21.13 -12.04 -19.11
CA THR A 154 19.89 -12.10 -18.32
C THR A 154 19.64 -13.54 -17.87
N PHE A 155 19.53 -13.75 -16.57
CA PHE A 155 19.29 -15.06 -15.93
C PHE A 155 17.81 -15.33 -15.74
N GLY A 156 16.99 -14.30 -15.62
CA GLY A 156 15.55 -14.47 -15.44
C GLY A 156 14.81 -13.15 -15.26
N LYS A 157 13.49 -13.28 -15.14
CA LYS A 157 12.58 -12.17 -14.85
C LYS A 157 11.85 -12.45 -13.55
N ILE A 158 11.71 -11.43 -12.71
CA ILE A 158 10.96 -11.48 -11.47
C ILE A 158 9.76 -10.56 -11.55
N THR A 159 8.62 -11.03 -11.05
CA THR A 159 7.42 -10.24 -10.83
C THR A 159 7.01 -10.41 -9.37
N THR A 160 6.97 -9.31 -8.63
CA THR A 160 6.53 -9.29 -7.23
C THR A 160 5.30 -8.42 -7.10
N SER A 161 4.23 -8.99 -6.55
CA SER A 161 2.99 -8.28 -6.26
C SER A 161 2.82 -8.13 -4.76
N VAL A 162 2.52 -6.92 -4.28
CA VAL A 162 2.33 -6.64 -2.84
C VAL A 162 1.02 -5.87 -2.59
N PRO A 163 0.48 -5.93 -1.35
CA PRO A 163 -0.70 -5.15 -0.98
C PRO A 163 -0.55 -3.66 -1.28
N GLY A 164 -1.70 -3.01 -1.48
CA GLY A 164 -1.78 -1.60 -1.81
C GLY A 164 -1.27 -0.64 -0.74
N SER A 165 -1.31 0.64 -1.09
CA SER A 165 -0.96 1.74 -0.20
C SER A 165 -1.91 2.91 -0.37
N ALA A 166 -2.10 3.67 0.71
CA ALA A 166 -2.67 5.00 0.61
C ALA A 166 -1.78 5.91 -0.27
N GLY A 167 -2.36 6.99 -0.76
CA GLY A 167 -1.62 8.05 -1.45
C GLY A 167 -0.57 8.69 -0.54
N VAL A 168 0.49 9.20 -1.16
CA VAL A 168 1.57 9.91 -0.47
C VAL A 168 2.28 8.99 0.56
N LYS A 169 2.33 7.68 0.29
CA LYS A 169 2.96 6.67 1.15
C LYS A 169 4.04 5.91 0.39
N ILE A 170 5.24 5.86 0.96
CA ILE A 170 6.35 5.05 0.44
C ILE A 170 6.16 3.60 0.87
N VAL A 171 6.21 2.69 -0.10
CA VAL A 171 6.21 1.25 0.09
C VAL A 171 7.56 0.70 -0.32
N THR A 172 8.11 -0.20 0.49
CA THR A 172 9.31 -0.97 0.13
C THR A 172 8.87 -2.33 -0.40
N VAL A 173 9.21 -2.61 -1.65
CA VAL A 173 9.00 -3.92 -2.28
C VAL A 173 10.35 -4.63 -2.34
N LEU A 174 10.41 -5.85 -1.78
CA LEU A 174 11.58 -6.71 -1.91
C LEU A 174 11.37 -7.67 -3.07
N LEU A 175 12.36 -7.73 -3.96
CA LEU A 175 12.40 -8.63 -5.10
C LEU A 175 13.33 -9.78 -4.72
N ILE A 176 12.77 -10.93 -4.36
CA ILE A 176 13.52 -12.10 -3.90
C ILE A 176 13.38 -13.18 -4.94
N THR A 177 14.47 -13.46 -5.64
CA THR A 177 14.48 -14.44 -6.74
C THR A 177 14.81 -15.83 -6.20
N THR A 178 14.69 -16.85 -7.06
CA THR A 178 15.29 -18.17 -6.81
C THR A 178 16.61 -18.35 -7.58
N GLU A 179 17.14 -17.28 -8.17
CA GLU A 179 18.44 -17.26 -8.83
C GLU A 179 19.55 -17.19 -7.78
N PRO A 180 20.49 -18.14 -7.72
CA PRO A 180 21.61 -18.05 -6.80
C PRO A 180 22.42 -16.75 -6.99
N ILE A 181 23.10 -16.31 -5.93
CA ILE A 181 24.00 -15.15 -6.04
C ILE A 181 25.17 -15.55 -6.93
N GLY A 182 25.27 -14.90 -8.09
CA GLY A 182 26.38 -15.05 -9.03
C GLY A 182 27.23 -13.79 -9.16
N VAL A 183 28.27 -13.87 -9.98
CA VAL A 183 29.25 -12.79 -10.12
C VAL A 183 28.60 -11.58 -10.79
N GLY A 184 28.44 -10.49 -10.03
CA GLY A 184 27.80 -9.28 -10.54
C GLY A 184 26.31 -9.42 -10.82
N HIS A 185 25.65 -10.44 -10.27
CA HIS A 185 24.20 -10.59 -10.37
C HIS A 185 23.51 -9.43 -9.66
N ILE A 186 22.66 -8.72 -10.39
CA ILE A 186 21.86 -7.61 -9.89
C ILE A 186 20.45 -7.69 -10.43
N VAL A 187 19.52 -7.04 -9.72
CA VAL A 187 18.18 -6.78 -10.21
C VAL A 187 18.18 -5.45 -10.96
N SER A 188 17.74 -5.45 -12.21
CA SER A 188 17.79 -4.32 -13.14
C SER A 188 16.50 -4.22 -13.96
N ASN A 189 16.41 -3.23 -14.84
CA ASN A 189 15.24 -3.01 -15.70
C ASN A 189 13.90 -3.02 -14.93
N ILE A 190 13.88 -2.28 -13.82
CA ILE A 190 12.79 -2.31 -12.85
C ILE A 190 11.63 -1.43 -13.34
N SER A 191 10.43 -1.99 -13.38
CA SER A 191 9.17 -1.27 -13.55
C SER A 191 8.27 -1.45 -12.32
N ALA A 192 7.39 -0.49 -12.06
CA ALA A 192 6.35 -0.64 -11.05
C ALA A 192 5.02 -0.10 -11.55
N ASP A 193 3.96 -0.86 -11.31
CA ASP A 193 2.60 -0.58 -11.71
C ASP A 193 1.70 -0.44 -10.48
N CYS A 194 0.97 0.67 -10.45
CA CYS A 194 -0.03 0.98 -9.44
C CYS A 194 -1.39 0.52 -9.94
N ASN A 195 -1.88 -0.61 -9.43
CA ASN A 195 -3.10 -1.22 -9.92
C ASN A 195 -4.33 -0.75 -9.12
N GLN A 196 -5.41 -0.48 -9.84
CA GLN A 196 -6.71 -0.03 -9.28
C GLN A 196 -7.82 -1.09 -9.38
N SER A 197 -7.55 -2.22 -10.04
CA SER A 197 -8.41 -3.40 -10.05
C SER A 197 -8.08 -4.35 -8.89
N ASP A 198 -8.91 -5.38 -8.70
CA ASP A 198 -8.58 -6.49 -7.81
C ASP A 198 -7.34 -7.25 -8.33
N PRO A 199 -6.48 -7.74 -7.44
CA PRO A 199 -5.32 -8.51 -7.85
C PRO A 199 -5.75 -9.88 -8.42
N PRO A 200 -5.04 -10.41 -9.41
CA PRO A 200 -5.37 -11.72 -10.00
C PRO A 200 -5.12 -12.88 -9.03
N ASP A 201 -4.19 -12.70 -8.08
CA ASP A 201 -3.76 -13.71 -7.12
C ASP A 201 -3.71 -13.13 -5.69
N LEU A 202 -3.59 -14.01 -4.71
CA LEU A 202 -3.36 -13.61 -3.32
C LEU A 202 -2.03 -12.87 -3.17
N LEU A 203 -2.04 -11.81 -2.35
CA LEU A 203 -0.89 -10.95 -2.07
C LEU A 203 -0.35 -11.19 -0.65
N PRO A 204 0.97 -11.03 -0.42
CA PRO A 204 2.01 -10.82 -1.42
C PRO A 204 2.36 -12.11 -2.17
N ASN A 205 2.71 -11.98 -3.44
CA ASN A 205 3.25 -13.09 -4.24
C ASN A 205 4.51 -12.65 -4.99
N THR A 206 5.33 -13.62 -5.37
CA THR A 206 6.53 -13.40 -6.17
C THR A 206 6.72 -14.58 -7.09
N GLU A 207 6.87 -14.30 -8.37
CA GLU A 207 7.15 -15.27 -9.41
C GLU A 207 8.52 -14.96 -10.03
N TYR A 208 9.40 -15.95 -10.12
CA TYR A 208 10.66 -15.85 -10.85
C TYR A 208 10.67 -16.85 -11.99
N LYS A 209 10.96 -16.37 -13.20
CA LYS A 209 11.11 -17.16 -14.42
C LYS A 209 12.56 -17.09 -14.87
N ALA A 210 13.30 -18.17 -14.66
CA ALA A 210 14.64 -18.29 -15.22
C ALA A 210 14.56 -18.33 -16.75
N VAL A 211 15.50 -17.67 -17.42
CA VAL A 211 15.71 -17.85 -18.86
C VAL A 211 16.35 -19.22 -19.04
N SER A 212 15.67 -20.13 -19.75
CA SER A 212 16.24 -21.43 -20.12
C SER A 212 17.59 -21.20 -20.82
N GLY A 213 18.64 -21.78 -20.26
CA GLY A 213 20.01 -21.67 -20.77
C GLY A 213 20.24 -22.45 -22.05
#